data_AF-A0AA39MJF8-F1
#
_entry.id   AF-A0AA39MJF8-F1
#
_cell.length_a   1.000
_cell.length_b   1.000
_cell.length_c   1.000
_cell.angle_alpha   90.00
_cell.angle_beta   90.00
_cell.angle_gamma   90.00
#
_symmetry.space_group_name_H-M   'P 1'
#
loop_
_entity.id
_entity.type
_entity.pdbx_description
1 polymer ?
#
loop_
_entity_poly.entity_id
_entity_poly.type
_entity_poly.pdbx_seq_one_letter_code
_entity_poly.pdbx_strand_id
1 'polypeptide(L)'
;MVGSKMLVQISAALCEAKEDNGIFGGINIIFAGGFAQLSPVGDSRIFSRVKNRSSRADSVQKHVLGKLLWFSVNVVVILHKVMRQEGTENADFTGKCVKLDWNSEEWENAPLIVSENAVKDAYNDRAARSFADRTGRQLHYYYSVD
;
A
#
# COMPACT_ATOMS: atom_id res chain seq x y z
N MET A 1 -2.16 3.15 -1.29
CA MET A 1 -1.77 3.48 -2.69
C MET A 1 -2.58 4.67 -3.17
N VAL A 2 -1.96 5.54 -3.98
CA VAL A 2 -2.65 6.66 -4.64
C VAL A 2 -3.51 6.13 -5.80
N GLY A 3 -4.81 6.36 -5.72
CA GLY A 3 -5.76 6.09 -6.80
C GLY A 3 -6.17 7.36 -7.54
N SER A 4 -6.90 7.20 -8.66
CA SER A 4 -7.30 8.32 -9.50
C SER A 4 -8.19 9.34 -8.77
N LYS A 5 -9.16 8.89 -7.96
CA LYS A 5 -10.06 9.80 -7.23
C LYS A 5 -9.29 10.60 -6.18
N MET A 6 -8.40 9.94 -5.45
CA MET A 6 -7.54 10.58 -4.46
C MET A 6 -6.66 11.65 -5.13
N LEU A 7 -6.09 11.37 -6.31
CA LEU A 7 -5.26 12.33 -7.02
C LEU A 7 -6.03 13.59 -7.45
N VAL A 8 -7.29 13.42 -7.86
CA VAL A 8 -8.19 14.56 -8.16
C VAL A 8 -8.48 15.37 -6.90
N GLN A 9 -8.74 14.72 -5.76
CA GLN A 9 -8.97 15.42 -4.49
C GLN A 9 -7.74 16.23 -4.05
N ILE A 10 -6.54 15.67 -4.22
CA ILE A 10 -5.29 16.37 -3.96
C ILE A 10 -5.18 17.60 -4.86
N SER A 11 -5.37 17.45 -6.18
CA SER A 11 -5.28 18.59 -7.09
C SER A 11 -6.32 19.67 -6.75
N ALA A 12 -7.57 19.29 -6.45
CA ALA A 12 -8.62 20.24 -6.09
C ALA A 12 -8.29 21.00 -4.81
N ALA A 13 -7.82 20.31 -3.77
CA ALA A 13 -7.42 20.94 -2.51
C ALA A 13 -6.22 21.90 -2.71
N LEU A 14 -5.27 21.55 -3.59
CA LEU A 14 -4.15 22.43 -3.90
C LEU A 14 -4.58 23.64 -4.72
N CYS A 15 -5.48 23.47 -5.69
CA CYS A 15 -6.04 24.58 -6.46
C CYS A 15 -6.76 25.58 -5.54
N GLU A 16 -7.59 25.08 -4.62
CA GLU A 16 -8.30 25.90 -3.64
C GLU A 16 -7.32 26.64 -2.72
N ALA A 17 -6.35 25.93 -2.15
CA ALA A 17 -5.37 26.52 -1.22
C ALA A 17 -4.42 27.53 -1.89
N LYS A 18 -4.21 27.44 -3.21
CA LYS A 18 -3.33 28.33 -3.98
C LYS A 18 -4.08 29.41 -4.75
N GLU A 19 -5.42 29.36 -4.75
CA GLU A 19 -6.26 30.21 -5.60
C GLU A 19 -5.84 30.16 -7.08
N ASP A 20 -5.35 28.99 -7.52
CA ASP A 20 -4.84 28.74 -8.87
C ASP A 20 -5.51 27.51 -9.47
N ASN A 21 -6.12 27.67 -10.66
CA ASN A 21 -6.80 26.59 -11.39
C ASN A 21 -5.84 25.73 -12.24
N GLY A 22 -4.54 26.00 -12.20
CA GLY A 22 -3.51 25.19 -12.81
C GLY A 22 -3.47 23.77 -12.24
N ILE A 23 -2.79 22.86 -12.95
CA ILE A 23 -2.58 21.49 -12.51
C ILE A 23 -1.91 21.51 -11.12
N PHE A 24 -2.51 20.83 -10.13
CA PHE A 24 -2.07 20.85 -8.73
C PHE A 24 -1.90 22.26 -8.12
N GLY A 25 -2.69 23.25 -8.57
CA GLY A 25 -2.57 24.63 -8.09
C GLY A 25 -1.22 25.28 -8.39
N GLY A 26 -0.59 24.89 -9.51
CA GLY A 26 0.72 25.42 -9.93
C GLY A 26 1.91 24.85 -9.16
N ILE A 27 1.69 23.85 -8.28
CA ILE A 27 2.75 23.26 -7.47
C ILE A 27 3.48 22.15 -8.25
N ASN A 28 4.82 22.18 -8.16
CA ASN A 28 5.64 21.08 -8.65
C ASN A 28 5.46 19.83 -7.76
N ILE A 29 4.94 18.74 -8.33
CA ILE A 29 4.70 17.49 -7.63
C ILE A 29 5.77 16.46 -7.99
N ILE A 30 6.34 15.82 -6.97
CA ILE A 30 7.23 14.65 -7.12
C ILE A 30 6.49 13.42 -6.63
N PHE A 31 6.31 12.43 -7.51
CA PHE A 31 5.79 11.11 -7.14
C PHE A 31 6.95 10.16 -6.87
N ALA A 32 6.91 9.44 -5.75
CA ALA A 32 7.87 8.39 -5.42
C ALA A 32 7.13 7.14 -4.96
N GLY A 33 7.54 5.97 -5.48
CA GLY A 33 6.91 4.69 -5.15
C GLY A 33 7.26 3.57 -6.13
N GLY A 34 6.64 2.41 -5.96
CA GLY A 34 6.81 1.25 -6.84
C GLY A 34 5.48 0.76 -7.43
N PHE A 35 5.46 0.47 -8.74
CA PHE A 35 4.26 0.00 -9.44
C PHE A 35 3.90 -1.47 -9.15
N ALA A 36 4.81 -2.23 -8.53
CA ALA A 36 4.56 -3.61 -8.08
C ALA A 36 3.79 -3.68 -6.75
N GLN A 37 3.41 -2.53 -6.16
CA GLN A 37 2.57 -2.51 -4.98
C GLN A 37 1.13 -2.98 -5.30
N LEU A 38 0.39 -3.36 -4.27
CA LEU A 38 -1.04 -3.68 -4.38
C LEU A 38 -1.82 -2.54 -5.06
N SER A 39 -3.04 -2.81 -5.51
CA SER A 39 -3.88 -1.75 -6.10
C SER A 39 -4.52 -0.86 -5.03
N PRO A 40 -4.79 0.42 -5.31
CA PRO A 40 -5.64 1.25 -4.46
C PRO A 40 -6.94 0.51 -4.10
N VAL A 41 -7.29 0.47 -2.83
CA VAL A 41 -8.54 -0.17 -2.36
C VAL A 41 -9.71 0.72 -2.72
N GLY A 42 -10.69 0.19 -3.45
CA GLY A 42 -11.89 0.94 -3.86
C GLY A 42 -11.67 2.04 -4.92
N ASP A 43 -10.47 2.15 -5.49
CA ASP A 43 -10.12 3.17 -6.49
C ASP A 43 -9.32 2.56 -7.66
N SER A 44 -9.23 3.29 -8.77
CA SER A 44 -8.52 2.83 -9.96
C SER A 44 -7.05 3.19 -9.92
N ARG A 45 -6.19 2.29 -10.43
CA ARG A 45 -4.77 2.56 -10.65
C ARG A 45 -4.58 3.73 -11.63
N ILE A 46 -3.75 4.70 -11.26
CA ILE A 46 -3.46 5.90 -12.08
C ILE A 46 -2.78 5.57 -13.42
N PHE A 47 -1.98 4.50 -13.46
CA PHE A 47 -1.28 4.02 -14.65
C PHE A 47 -2.09 3.04 -15.51
N SER A 48 -3.37 2.81 -15.19
CA SER A 48 -4.22 1.93 -16.00
C SER A 48 -4.83 2.65 -17.20
N ARG A 49 -5.07 1.92 -18.30
CA ARG A 49 -5.71 2.47 -19.51
C ARG A 49 -7.03 3.18 -19.19
N VAL A 50 -7.26 4.34 -19.78
CA VAL A 50 -8.57 5.01 -19.72
C VAL A 50 -9.59 4.12 -20.43
N LYS A 51 -10.72 3.82 -19.77
CA LYS A 51 -11.79 3.06 -20.39
C LYS A 51 -12.65 4.03 -21.20
N ASN A 52 -12.83 3.77 -22.49
CA ASN A 52 -13.72 4.55 -23.37
C ASN A 52 -15.18 4.18 -23.09
N ARG A 53 -15.69 4.58 -21.92
CA ARG A 53 -17.10 4.47 -21.57
C ARG A 53 -17.62 5.88 -21.28
N SER A 54 -18.50 6.37 -22.13
CA SER A 54 -19.23 7.61 -21.86
C SER A 54 -20.16 7.38 -20.67
N SER A 55 -19.85 8.01 -19.55
CA SER A 55 -20.71 8.03 -18.37
C SER A 55 -20.74 9.44 -17.79
N ARG A 56 -21.93 9.90 -17.43
CA ARG A 56 -22.12 11.17 -16.70
C ARG A 56 -21.87 11.02 -15.20
N ALA A 57 -21.59 9.81 -14.71
CA ALA A 57 -21.30 9.59 -13.30
C ALA A 57 -20.01 10.31 -12.89
N ASP A 58 -20.10 11.16 -11.86
CA ASP A 58 -18.99 11.90 -11.28
C ASP A 58 -17.79 10.99 -10.92
N SER A 59 -18.07 9.80 -10.40
CA SER A 59 -17.05 8.81 -10.07
C SER A 59 -16.22 8.38 -11.28
N VAL A 60 -16.84 8.23 -12.46
CA VAL A 60 -16.15 7.88 -13.71
C VAL A 60 -15.33 9.06 -14.21
N GLN A 61 -15.87 10.28 -14.12
CA GLN A 61 -15.13 11.49 -14.49
C GLN A 61 -13.88 11.68 -13.64
N LYS A 62 -13.98 11.50 -12.32
CA LYS A 62 -12.83 11.54 -11.40
C LYS A 62 -11.76 10.49 -11.74
N HIS A 63 -12.17 9.31 -12.20
CA HIS A 63 -11.19 8.31 -12.68
C HIS A 63 -10.44 8.77 -13.92
N VAL A 64 -11.12 9.43 -14.87
CA VAL A 64 -10.51 9.97 -16.09
C VAL A 64 -9.60 11.15 -15.76
N LEU A 65 -10.10 12.12 -14.99
CA LEU A 65 -9.34 13.29 -14.56
C LEU A 65 -8.07 12.90 -13.80
N GLY A 66 -8.15 11.96 -12.86
CA GLY A 66 -6.97 11.49 -12.13
C GLY A 66 -5.93 10.87 -13.06
N LYS A 67 -6.33 10.22 -14.15
CA LYS A 67 -5.40 9.69 -15.16
C LYS A 67 -4.78 10.79 -16.01
N LEU A 68 -5.55 11.83 -16.36
CA LEU A 68 -5.03 13.00 -17.06
C LEU A 68 -4.02 13.76 -16.19
N LEU A 69 -4.28 13.91 -14.90
CA LEU A 69 -3.32 14.44 -13.93
C LEU A 69 -2.05 13.60 -13.90
N TRP A 70 -2.17 12.27 -13.89
CA TRP A 70 -1.00 11.38 -13.98
C TRP A 70 -0.22 11.55 -15.29
N PHE A 71 -0.90 11.72 -16.43
CA PHE A 71 -0.26 11.96 -17.72
C PHE A 71 0.39 13.35 -17.84
N SER A 72 0.14 14.28 -16.91
CA SER A 72 0.86 15.55 -16.87
C SER A 72 2.31 15.40 -16.37
N VAL A 73 2.65 14.26 -15.76
CA VAL A 73 4.03 13.94 -15.34
C VAL A 73 4.92 13.76 -16.57
N ASN A 74 5.98 14.55 -16.66
CA ASN A 74 6.86 14.63 -17.83
C ASN A 74 8.27 14.06 -17.58
N VAL A 75 8.65 13.82 -16.33
CA VAL A 75 9.96 13.30 -15.94
C VAL A 75 9.80 12.01 -15.15
N VAL A 76 10.55 10.98 -15.54
CA VAL A 76 10.60 9.69 -14.85
C VAL A 76 12.04 9.37 -14.50
N VAL A 77 12.27 9.01 -13.24
CA VAL A 77 13.56 8.54 -12.74
C VAL A 77 13.38 7.11 -12.22
N ILE A 78 14.20 6.18 -12.71
CA ILE A 78 14.17 4.77 -12.31
C ILE A 78 15.44 4.46 -11.52
N LEU A 79 15.27 3.99 -10.29
CA LEU A 79 16.37 3.53 -9.43
C LEU A 79 16.57 2.03 -9.66
N HIS A 80 17.77 1.62 -10.09
CA HIS A 80 18.07 0.22 -10.42
C HIS A 80 18.80 -0.56 -9.32
N LYS A 81 19.48 0.14 -8.39
CA LYS A 81 20.24 -0.52 -7.33
C LYS A 81 19.33 -0.81 -6.12
N VAL A 82 19.08 -2.09 -5.84
CA VAL A 82 18.40 -2.54 -4.62
C VAL A 82 19.38 -2.47 -3.46
N MET A 83 18.99 -1.76 -2.39
CA MET A 83 19.83 -1.55 -1.19
C MET A 83 19.39 -2.40 0.01
N ARG A 84 18.22 -3.04 -0.04
CA ARG A 84 17.66 -3.81 1.09
C ARG A 84 18.06 -5.28 1.08
N GLN A 85 18.02 -5.89 -0.10
CA GLN A 85 18.33 -7.30 -0.32
C GLN A 85 19.58 -7.32 -1.20
N GLU A 86 20.74 -7.39 -0.56
CA GLU A 86 22.03 -7.61 -1.23
C GLU A 86 22.43 -9.09 -1.05
N GLY A 87 23.37 -9.60 -1.85
CA GLY A 87 23.83 -11.00 -1.73
C GLY A 87 23.10 -12.00 -2.64
N THR A 88 23.80 -13.07 -3.00
CA THR A 88 23.32 -14.12 -3.92
C THR A 88 22.24 -15.01 -3.30
N GLU A 89 22.21 -15.11 -1.98
CA GLU A 89 21.20 -15.85 -1.20
C GLU A 89 19.78 -15.31 -1.39
N ASN A 90 19.66 -14.02 -1.74
CA ASN A 90 18.38 -13.36 -1.97
C ASN A 90 17.88 -13.48 -3.42
N ALA A 91 18.71 -14.01 -4.34
CA ALA A 91 18.36 -14.14 -5.76
C ALA A 91 17.22 -15.14 -6.00
N ASP A 92 17.06 -16.12 -5.11
CA ASP A 92 16.19 -17.29 -5.29
C ASP A 92 14.99 -17.31 -4.31
N PHE A 93 14.54 -16.16 -3.83
CA PHE A 93 13.41 -16.06 -2.88
C PHE A 93 12.06 -16.54 -3.48
N THR A 94 12.01 -16.89 -4.76
CA THR A 94 10.81 -17.36 -5.44
C THR A 94 10.43 -18.79 -5.05
N GLY A 95 9.38 -18.94 -4.23
CA GLY A 95 8.47 -20.09 -4.32
C GLY A 95 8.81 -21.34 -3.52
N LYS A 96 9.75 -21.29 -2.57
CA LYS A 96 9.92 -22.41 -1.63
C LYS A 96 8.81 -22.37 -0.58
N CYS A 97 7.78 -23.20 -0.76
CA CYS A 97 6.85 -23.53 0.30
C CYS A 97 7.56 -24.41 1.34
N VAL A 98 8.17 -23.79 2.34
CA VAL A 98 8.70 -24.50 3.51
C VAL A 98 7.52 -24.88 4.39
N LYS A 99 7.47 -26.15 4.82
CA LYS A 99 6.54 -26.57 5.85
C LYS A 99 7.06 -26.05 7.19
N LEU A 100 6.53 -24.91 7.62
CA LEU A 100 6.95 -24.23 8.84
C LEU A 100 6.51 -25.03 10.08
N ASP A 101 7.45 -25.31 10.98
CA ASP A 101 7.16 -25.78 12.34
C ASP A 101 7.43 -24.65 13.34
N TRP A 102 6.37 -23.98 13.76
CA TRP A 102 6.40 -22.86 14.69
C TRP A 102 6.81 -23.23 16.12
N ASN A 103 6.98 -24.53 16.42
CA ASN A 103 7.54 -24.98 17.69
C ASN A 103 9.06 -25.18 17.63
N SER A 104 9.67 -25.05 16.45
CA SER A 104 11.12 -25.13 16.29
C SER A 104 11.79 -23.79 16.61
N GLU A 105 13.01 -23.85 17.15
CA GLU A 105 13.83 -22.68 17.49
C GLU A 105 14.07 -21.76 16.27
N GLU A 106 14.13 -22.34 15.07
CA GLU A 106 14.35 -21.59 13.83
C GLU A 106 13.15 -20.68 13.46
N TRP A 107 11.93 -21.13 13.74
CA TRP A 107 10.70 -20.47 13.27
C TRP A 107 9.83 -19.90 14.39
N GLU A 108 10.14 -20.16 15.67
CA GLU A 108 9.32 -19.72 16.82
C GLU A 108 9.06 -18.21 16.86
N ASN A 109 9.97 -17.40 16.30
CA ASN A 109 9.88 -15.94 16.25
C ASN A 109 9.68 -15.38 14.83
N ALA A 110 9.40 -16.23 13.85
CA ALA A 110 9.22 -15.78 12.48
C ALA A 110 7.92 -14.94 12.33
N PRO A 111 7.88 -13.97 11.41
CA PRO A 111 6.62 -13.29 11.11
C PRO A 111 5.72 -14.18 10.25
N LEU A 112 4.44 -14.28 10.62
CA LEU A 112 3.41 -14.92 9.79
C LEU A 112 2.70 -13.87 8.93
N ILE A 113 2.72 -14.06 7.60
CA ILE A 113 1.98 -13.22 6.66
C ILE A 113 0.72 -13.97 6.23
N VAL A 114 -0.45 -13.35 6.43
CA VAL A 114 -1.74 -13.89 6.00
C VAL A 114 -2.50 -12.85 5.17
N SER A 115 -3.46 -13.32 4.36
CA SER A 115 -4.25 -12.46 3.46
C SER A 115 -5.32 -11.64 4.17
N GLU A 116 -5.82 -12.11 5.32
CA GLU A 116 -6.99 -11.53 5.99
C GLU A 116 -6.63 -11.05 7.39
N ASN A 117 -7.13 -9.86 7.74
CA ASN A 117 -6.93 -9.30 9.07
C ASN A 117 -7.54 -10.17 10.17
N ALA A 118 -8.74 -10.73 9.96
CA ALA A 118 -9.38 -11.60 10.96
C ALA A 118 -8.52 -12.81 11.31
N VAL A 119 -7.88 -13.43 10.31
CA VAL A 119 -6.95 -14.55 10.50
C VAL A 119 -5.71 -14.08 11.25
N LYS A 120 -5.12 -12.95 10.85
CA LYS A 120 -3.96 -12.34 11.52
C LYS A 120 -4.26 -12.06 13.00
N ASP A 121 -5.42 -11.48 13.29
CA ASP A 121 -5.83 -11.11 14.63
C ASP A 121 -6.02 -12.36 15.52
N ALA A 122 -6.61 -13.44 14.99
CA ALA A 122 -6.73 -14.71 15.69
C ALA A 122 -5.37 -15.35 16.02
N TYR A 123 -4.42 -15.34 15.08
CA TYR A 123 -3.06 -15.84 15.33
C TYR A 123 -2.30 -14.98 16.32
N ASN A 124 -2.39 -13.65 16.20
CA ASN A 124 -1.76 -12.73 17.13
C ASN A 124 -2.30 -12.87 18.55
N ASP A 125 -3.63 -13.02 18.73
CA ASP A 125 -4.24 -13.24 20.04
C ASP A 125 -3.73 -14.54 20.69
N ARG A 126 -3.71 -15.63 19.91
CA ARG A 126 -3.18 -16.91 20.37
C ARG A 126 -1.70 -16.81 20.76
N ALA A 127 -0.88 -16.20 19.91
CA ALA A 127 0.56 -16.05 20.15
C ALA A 127 0.83 -15.17 21.39
N ALA A 128 0.09 -14.08 21.56
CA ALA A 128 0.20 -13.19 22.71
C ALA A 128 -0.16 -13.89 24.03
N ARG A 129 -1.24 -14.69 24.05
CA ARG A 129 -1.61 -15.52 25.22
C ARG A 129 -0.52 -16.54 25.55
N SER A 130 -0.08 -17.31 24.57
CA SER A 130 0.98 -18.32 24.78
C SER A 130 2.29 -17.70 25.28
N PHE A 131 2.64 -16.50 24.81
CA PHE A 131 3.80 -15.75 25.31
C PHE A 131 3.60 -15.29 26.77
N ALA A 132 2.43 -14.74 27.10
CA ALA A 132 2.09 -14.30 28.45
C ALA A 132 2.17 -15.46 29.45
N ASP A 133 1.57 -16.60 29.12
CA ASP A 133 1.60 -17.82 29.94
C ASP A 133 3.04 -18.32 30.16
N ARG A 134 3.85 -18.39 29.10
CA ARG A 134 5.25 -18.84 29.16
C ARG A 134 6.14 -17.91 29.99
N THR A 135 5.86 -16.62 30.00
CA THR A 135 6.69 -15.60 30.67
C THR A 135 6.15 -15.17 32.03
N GLY A 136 4.99 -15.67 32.45
CA GLY A 136 4.31 -15.26 33.68
C GLY A 136 3.86 -13.80 33.66
N ARG A 137 3.67 -13.22 32.47
CA ARG A 137 3.26 -11.82 32.31
C ARG A 137 1.75 -11.72 32.13
N GLN A 138 1.16 -10.60 32.57
CA GLN A 138 -0.25 -10.32 32.33
C GLN A 138 -0.45 -9.76 30.90
N LEU A 139 -1.47 -10.25 30.21
CA LEU A 139 -1.90 -9.73 28.92
C LEU A 139 -2.97 -8.65 29.11
N HIS A 140 -2.75 -7.46 28.52
CA HIS A 140 -3.67 -6.33 28.59
C HIS A 140 -4.17 -6.00 27.19
N TYR A 141 -5.48 -5.78 27.05
CA TYR A 141 -6.09 -5.30 25.82
C TYR A 141 -6.44 -3.83 25.98
N TYR A 142 -6.04 -3.02 25.02
CA TYR A 142 -6.45 -1.63 24.92
C TYR A 142 -7.30 -1.48 23.67
N TYR A 143 -8.46 -0.84 23.83
CA TYR A 143 -9.32 -0.46 22.72
C TYR A 143 -9.17 1.05 22.54
N SER A 144 -8.77 1.48 21.35
CA SER A 144 -8.93 2.89 20.96
C SER A 144 -10.42 3.13 20.70
N VAL A 145 -10.96 4.18 21.30
CA VAL A 145 -12.27 4.71 20.92
C VAL A 145 -11.93 5.89 20.01
N ASP A 146 -11.91 5.63 18.72
CA ASP A 146 -11.76 6.67 17.70
C ASP A 146 -13.03 7.52 17.59
#